data_AF-A0A222WM84-F1
#
_entry.id   AF-A0A222WM84-F1
#
_cell.length_a   1.000
_cell.length_b   1.000
_cell.length_c   1.000
_cell.angle_alpha   90.00
_cell.angle_beta   90.00
_cell.angle_gamma   90.00
#
_symmetry.space_group_name_H-M   'P 1'
#
loop_
_entity.id
_entity.type
_entity.pdbx_description
1 polymer ?
#
loop_
_entity_poly.entity_id
_entity_poly.type
_entity_poly.pdbx_seq_one_letter_code
_entity_poly.pdbx_strand_id
1 'polypeptide(L)'
;MYRVWTKASAILLLVASLLFNGTYALAASAASTYVVTFQQATLVSNDHVGNDWAIAAQVDGKSISEGNSVKVKVKSGGSIKLYAYAEEQDKIPDEGEASKNVKVSTISAKGSTVKLRVTVTENRGRYSGNQAVWEFTYKIKKQ
;
A
#
# COMPACT_ATOMS: atom_id res chain seq x y z
N MET A 1 30.40 -1.55 80.20
CA MET A 1 29.24 -0.72 79.79
C MET A 1 29.54 -0.16 78.39
N TYR A 2 28.68 -0.49 77.41
CA TYR A 2 28.30 0.20 76.16
C TYR A 2 29.36 1.03 75.36
N ARG A 3 29.50 0.99 74.03
CA ARG A 3 28.87 0.25 72.91
C ARG A 3 29.47 0.73 71.55
N VAL A 4 29.58 -0.19 70.57
CA VAL A 4 29.44 -0.11 69.08
C VAL A 4 30.18 1.01 68.31
N TRP A 5 31.25 0.72 67.55
CA TRP A 5 31.31 0.28 66.13
C TRP A 5 30.71 1.25 65.09
N THR A 6 31.63 1.88 64.35
CA THR A 6 31.62 2.43 62.98
C THR A 6 30.37 2.19 62.12
N LYS A 7 29.79 3.29 61.58
CA LYS A 7 29.19 3.35 60.23
C LYS A 7 29.30 4.78 59.65
N ALA A 8 30.48 5.11 59.14
CA ALA A 8 30.56 5.99 57.97
C ALA A 8 30.12 5.16 56.74
N SER A 9 29.52 5.81 55.75
CA SER A 9 29.09 5.23 54.45
C SER A 9 27.70 4.61 54.43
N ALA A 10 26.67 5.45 54.33
CA ALA A 10 25.39 5.03 53.72
C ALA A 10 24.54 6.19 53.15
N ILE A 11 25.10 7.39 53.01
CA ILE A 11 24.38 8.57 52.45
C ILE A 11 25.19 9.17 51.29
N LEU A 12 25.67 8.30 50.40
CA LEU A 12 26.31 8.72 49.15
C LEU A 12 26.03 7.73 48.01
N LEU A 13 24.81 7.20 47.94
CA LEU A 13 24.43 6.26 46.86
C LEU A 13 22.95 6.40 46.43
N LEU A 14 22.29 7.52 46.73
CA LEU A 14 20.91 7.78 46.31
C LEU A 14 20.76 8.97 45.34
N VAL A 15 21.87 9.52 44.84
CA VAL A 15 21.86 10.73 43.98
C VAL A 15 22.20 10.41 42.51
N ALA A 16 22.60 9.17 42.17
CA ALA A 16 23.10 8.83 40.82
C ALA A 16 22.10 8.14 39.88
N SER A 17 20.86 7.86 40.29
CA SER A 17 19.90 7.10 39.46
C SER A 17 18.85 7.94 38.73
N LEU A 18 18.81 9.27 38.92
CA LEU A 18 17.76 10.14 38.35
C LEU A 18 18.15 10.88 37.07
N LEU A 19 19.31 10.61 36.46
CA LEU A 19 19.76 11.31 35.24
C LEU A 19 19.67 10.50 33.94
N PHE A 20 19.22 9.26 33.97
CA PHE A 20 18.90 8.52 32.74
C PHE A 20 17.45 8.78 32.29
N ASN A 21 17.09 10.05 32.10
CA ASN A 21 16.01 10.42 31.19
C ASN A 21 16.55 10.29 29.76
N GLY A 22 16.91 9.06 29.39
CA GLY A 22 17.19 8.72 28.01
C GLY A 22 15.91 8.95 27.22
N THR A 23 15.81 10.07 26.52
CA THR A 23 14.87 10.20 25.42
C THR A 23 15.25 9.11 24.43
N TYR A 24 14.56 7.98 24.46
CA TYR A 24 14.66 6.96 23.42
C TYR A 24 14.13 7.60 22.13
N ALA A 25 15.01 8.25 21.38
CA ALA A 25 14.72 8.61 20.00
C ALA A 25 14.51 7.29 19.26
N LEU A 26 13.25 6.95 18.98
CA LEU A 26 12.93 5.81 18.14
C LEU A 26 13.65 6.03 16.82
N ALA A 27 14.60 5.16 16.49
CA ALA A 27 15.28 5.20 15.21
C ALA A 27 14.21 5.14 14.11
N ALA A 28 14.10 6.21 13.32
CA ALA A 28 13.16 6.25 12.23
C ALA A 28 13.47 5.10 11.27
N SER A 29 12.50 4.22 11.05
CA SER A 29 12.62 3.12 10.10
C SER A 29 13.09 3.66 8.74
N ALA A 30 14.21 3.15 8.24
CA ALA A 30 14.75 3.51 6.95
C ALA A 30 13.71 3.25 5.85
N ALA A 31 13.45 4.27 5.02
CA ALA A 31 12.57 4.16 3.87
C ALA A 31 13.34 3.64 2.65
N SER A 32 12.75 2.70 1.92
CA SER A 32 13.22 2.24 0.62
C SER A 32 12.40 2.85 -0.50
N THR A 33 13.02 3.04 -1.67
CA THR A 33 12.31 3.50 -2.87
C THR A 33 11.91 2.30 -3.72
N TYR A 34 10.67 2.31 -4.21
CA TYR A 34 10.12 1.31 -5.11
C TYR A 34 9.67 2.00 -6.40
N VAL A 35 9.93 1.36 -7.53
CA VAL A 35 9.37 1.72 -8.84
C VAL A 35 8.14 0.86 -9.05
N VAL A 36 7.00 1.52 -9.27
CA VAL A 36 5.73 0.87 -9.58
C VAL A 36 5.34 1.24 -11.00
N THR A 37 5.22 0.26 -11.87
CA THR A 37 4.83 0.40 -13.27
C THR A 37 3.42 -0.12 -13.44
N PHE A 38 2.53 0.68 -14.02
CA PHE A 38 1.26 0.19 -14.52
C PHE A 38 1.49 -0.36 -15.92
N GLN A 39 1.47 -1.68 -16.07
CA GLN A 39 1.87 -2.30 -17.33
C GLN A 39 0.78 -2.21 -18.39
N GLN A 40 -0.42 -2.65 -18.02
CA GLN A 40 -1.57 -2.75 -18.93
C GLN A 40 -2.87 -2.97 -18.17
N ALA A 41 -3.98 -2.59 -18.79
CA ALA A 41 -5.30 -3.10 -18.49
C ALA A 41 -5.80 -3.99 -19.63
N THR A 42 -6.52 -5.06 -19.30
CA THR A 42 -7.08 -5.97 -20.30
C THR A 42 -8.50 -6.35 -19.92
N LEU A 43 -9.44 -6.18 -20.84
CA LEU A 43 -10.80 -6.71 -20.71
C LEU A 43 -10.75 -8.24 -20.85
N VAL A 44 -10.90 -8.97 -19.75
CA VAL A 44 -10.76 -10.43 -19.73
C VAL A 44 -12.06 -11.16 -20.02
N SER A 45 -13.20 -10.54 -19.73
CA SER A 45 -14.52 -11.05 -20.09
C SER A 45 -15.49 -9.89 -20.20
N ASN A 46 -16.43 -9.99 -21.13
CA ASN A 46 -17.49 -9.01 -21.31
C ASN A 46 -18.77 -9.72 -21.73
N ASP A 47 -19.66 -9.95 -20.77
CA ASP A 47 -20.96 -10.55 -21.02
C ASP A 47 -21.96 -9.47 -21.47
N HIS A 48 -21.70 -8.81 -22.60
CA HIS A 48 -22.61 -7.80 -23.16
C HIS A 48 -22.87 -6.55 -22.28
N VAL A 49 -21.96 -6.17 -21.38
CA VAL A 49 -22.13 -4.97 -20.54
C VAL A 49 -21.98 -3.69 -21.36
N GLY A 50 -21.07 -3.66 -22.32
CA GLY A 50 -20.86 -2.49 -23.17
C GLY A 50 -19.59 -2.60 -24.02
N ASN A 51 -19.30 -1.57 -24.81
CA ASN A 51 -18.21 -1.59 -25.77
C ASN A 51 -17.33 -0.32 -25.76
N ASP A 52 -17.72 0.71 -25.01
CA ASP A 52 -16.90 1.90 -24.80
C ASP A 52 -16.49 1.98 -23.34
N TRP A 53 -15.19 2.17 -23.11
CA TRP A 53 -14.59 1.94 -21.80
C TRP A 53 -13.58 3.02 -21.43
N ALA A 54 -13.78 3.63 -20.28
CA ALA A 54 -12.77 4.43 -19.60
C ALA A 54 -12.08 3.59 -18.51
N ILE A 55 -10.77 3.77 -18.38
CA ILE A 55 -9.98 3.11 -17.34
C ILE A 55 -9.12 4.12 -16.58
N ALA A 56 -8.90 3.86 -15.29
CA ALA A 56 -7.97 4.61 -14.49
C ALA A 56 -7.15 3.70 -13.56
N ALA A 57 -5.89 4.06 -13.38
CA ALA A 57 -4.94 3.36 -12.52
C ALA A 57 -4.27 4.37 -11.58
N GLN A 58 -4.07 3.97 -10.33
CA GLN A 58 -3.35 4.80 -9.36
C GLN A 58 -2.40 3.98 -8.47
N VAL A 59 -1.37 4.66 -7.98
CA VAL A 59 -0.41 4.15 -7.00
C VAL A 59 -0.27 5.18 -5.89
N ASP A 60 -0.58 4.80 -4.65
CA ASP A 60 -0.64 5.69 -3.48
C ASP A 60 -1.43 6.99 -3.76
N GLY A 61 -2.57 6.85 -4.45
CA GLY A 61 -3.46 7.97 -4.80
C GLY A 61 -2.96 8.84 -5.95
N LYS A 62 -1.83 8.49 -6.59
CA LYS A 62 -1.33 9.20 -7.78
C LYS A 62 -1.72 8.46 -9.04
N SER A 63 -2.40 9.16 -9.94
CA SER A 63 -2.74 8.62 -11.27
C SER A 63 -1.51 8.24 -12.06
N ILE A 64 -1.61 7.12 -12.77
CA ILE A 64 -0.54 6.59 -13.62
C ILE A 64 -1.16 6.09 -14.92
N SER A 65 -0.59 6.49 -16.05
CA SER A 65 -1.02 5.98 -17.37
C SER A 65 -0.38 4.63 -17.66
N GLU A 66 -1.00 3.87 -18.56
CA GLU A 66 -0.47 2.60 -19.03
C GLU A 66 0.97 2.75 -19.59
N GLY A 67 1.83 1.79 -19.30
CA GLY A 67 3.25 1.80 -19.64
C GLY A 67 4.12 2.69 -18.76
N ASN A 68 3.55 3.60 -17.97
CA ASN A 68 4.30 4.54 -17.14
C ASN A 68 4.64 3.98 -15.75
N SER A 69 5.56 4.66 -15.07
CA SER A 69 6.06 4.29 -13.74
C SER A 69 6.06 5.47 -12.77
N VAL A 70 5.84 5.18 -11.49
CA VAL A 70 6.01 6.13 -10.39
C VAL A 70 6.99 5.60 -9.35
N LYS A 71 7.69 6.52 -8.68
CA LYS A 71 8.58 6.19 -7.55
C LYS A 71 7.85 6.44 -6.23
N VAL A 72 7.90 5.45 -5.36
CA VAL A 72 7.24 5.47 -4.05
C VAL A 72 8.28 5.21 -2.96
N LYS A 73 8.33 6.08 -1.94
CA LYS A 73 9.16 5.86 -0.76
C LYS A 73 8.32 5.22 0.34
N VAL A 74 8.73 4.05 0.81
CA VAL A 74 7.99 3.28 1.82
C VAL A 74 8.92 2.87 2.96
N LYS A 75 8.48 3.09 4.19
CA LYS A 75 9.19 2.64 5.40
C LYS A 75 9.23 1.12 5.47
N SER A 76 10.19 0.57 6.22
CA SER A 76 10.21 -0.87 6.51
C SER A 76 8.89 -1.30 7.15
N GLY A 77 8.31 -2.39 6.67
CA GLY A 77 6.99 -2.88 7.10
C GLY A 77 5.78 -2.16 6.50
N GLY A 78 5.98 -1.11 5.70
CA GLY A 78 4.90 -0.40 5.03
C GLY A 78 4.30 -1.14 3.83
N SER A 79 3.37 -0.48 3.15
CA SER A 79 2.68 -1.00 1.97
C SER A 79 2.54 0.05 0.89
N ILE A 80 2.39 -0.40 -0.36
CA ILE A 80 2.04 0.42 -1.52
C ILE A 80 0.57 0.13 -1.85
N LYS A 81 -0.27 1.16 -1.92
CA LYS A 81 -1.67 1.04 -2.34
C LYS A 81 -1.76 1.10 -3.86
N LEU A 82 -2.30 0.05 -4.46
CA LEU A 82 -2.68 0.00 -5.86
C LEU A 82 -4.19 0.21 -5.97
N TYR A 83 -4.62 0.89 -7.03
CA TYR A 83 -6.02 1.13 -7.33
C TYR A 83 -6.28 1.01 -8.83
N ALA A 84 -7.39 0.41 -9.20
CA ALA A 84 -7.84 0.26 -10.57
C ALA A 84 -9.34 0.57 -10.66
N TYR A 85 -9.74 1.14 -11.78
CA TYR A 85 -11.10 1.57 -12.09
C TYR A 85 -11.41 1.31 -13.55
N ALA A 86 -12.63 0.87 -13.83
CA ALA A 86 -13.17 0.74 -15.17
C ALA A 86 -14.62 1.22 -15.19
N GLU A 87 -14.99 1.93 -16.26
CA GLU A 87 -16.32 2.49 -16.46
C GLU A 87 -16.75 2.27 -17.90
N GLU A 88 -17.96 1.74 -18.07
CA GLU A 88 -18.66 1.68 -19.34
C GLU A 88 -19.21 3.08 -19.66
N GLN A 89 -18.93 3.61 -20.86
CA GLN A 89 -19.22 5.00 -21.25
C GLN A 89 -20.62 5.17 -21.88
N ASP A 90 -21.67 4.77 -21.19
CA ASP A 90 -23.05 5.03 -21.61
C ASP A 90 -23.62 6.34 -21.04
N LYS A 91 -24.87 6.64 -21.44
CA LYS A 91 -25.67 7.74 -20.86
C LYS A 91 -25.76 7.66 -19.34
N ILE A 92 -25.77 6.44 -18.80
CA ILE A 92 -25.71 6.19 -17.37
C ILE A 92 -24.61 5.16 -17.16
N PRO A 93 -23.40 5.62 -16.79
CA PRO A 93 -22.26 4.75 -16.69
C PRO A 93 -22.46 3.64 -15.65
N ASP A 94 -21.99 2.44 -15.99
CA ASP A 94 -21.76 1.37 -15.04
C ASP A 94 -20.26 1.29 -14.75
N GLU A 95 -19.90 1.28 -13.47
CA GLU A 95 -18.51 1.39 -13.03
C GLU A 95 -18.12 0.29 -12.05
N GLY A 96 -16.81 0.08 -11.91
CA GLY A 96 -16.24 -0.85 -10.96
C GLY A 96 -14.86 -0.39 -10.53
N GLU A 97 -14.47 -0.78 -9.32
CA GLU A 97 -13.14 -0.48 -8.79
C GLU A 97 -12.55 -1.62 -7.97
N ALA A 98 -11.22 -1.64 -7.86
CA ALA A 98 -10.49 -2.56 -7.02
C ALA A 98 -9.26 -1.90 -6.42
N SER A 99 -8.92 -2.24 -5.18
CA SER A 99 -7.69 -1.76 -4.55
C SER A 99 -6.98 -2.86 -3.77
N LYS A 100 -5.66 -2.70 -3.61
CA LYS A 100 -4.83 -3.62 -2.82
C LYS A 100 -3.66 -2.92 -2.18
N ASN A 101 -3.46 -3.17 -0.89
CA ASN A 101 -2.23 -2.79 -0.18
C ASN A 101 -1.20 -3.91 -0.30
N VAL A 102 -0.12 -3.67 -1.04
CA VAL A 102 0.98 -4.60 -1.23
C VAL A 102 2.05 -4.33 -0.19
N LYS A 103 2.21 -5.24 0.78
CA LYS A 103 3.27 -5.14 1.79
C LYS A 103 4.64 -5.18 1.12
N VAL A 104 5.53 -4.26 1.46
CA VAL A 104 6.84 -4.19 0.80
C VAL A 104 7.76 -5.37 1.11
N SER A 105 7.48 -6.08 2.20
CA SER A 105 8.16 -7.33 2.56
C SER A 105 7.82 -8.51 1.65
N THR A 106 6.72 -8.45 0.89
CA THR A 106 6.34 -9.51 -0.07
C THR A 106 6.87 -9.27 -1.47
N ILE A 107 7.60 -8.16 -1.68
CA ILE A 107 8.18 -7.82 -2.98
C ILE A 107 9.48 -8.60 -3.13
N SER A 108 9.58 -9.43 -4.18
CA SER A 108 10.76 -10.23 -4.42
C SER A 108 11.95 -9.35 -4.85
N ALA A 109 13.18 -9.84 -4.67
CA ALA A 109 14.38 -9.15 -5.16
C ALA A 109 14.38 -8.90 -6.68
N LYS A 110 13.69 -9.76 -7.46
CA LYS A 110 13.52 -9.60 -8.91
C LYS A 110 12.36 -8.68 -9.28
N GLY A 111 11.59 -8.21 -8.29
CA GLY A 111 10.31 -7.54 -8.45
C GLY A 111 9.13 -8.50 -8.37
N SER A 112 7.94 -7.95 -8.21
CA SER A 112 6.68 -8.70 -8.11
C SER A 112 5.66 -8.14 -9.08
N THR A 113 4.88 -9.03 -9.68
CA THR A 113 3.70 -8.67 -10.49
C THR A 113 2.45 -8.78 -9.63
N VAL A 114 1.60 -7.77 -9.67
CA VAL A 114 0.33 -7.73 -8.95
C VAL A 114 -0.79 -7.44 -9.92
N LYS A 115 -1.82 -8.29 -9.91
CA LYS A 115 -3.01 -8.15 -10.74
C LYS A 115 -4.19 -7.72 -9.89
N LEU A 116 -4.93 -6.71 -10.33
CA LEU A 116 -6.22 -6.32 -9.78
C LEU A 116 -7.30 -6.67 -10.78
N ARG A 117 -8.39 -7.29 -10.32
CA ARG A 117 -9.58 -7.51 -11.12
C ARG A 117 -10.65 -6.52 -10.72
N VAL A 118 -11.13 -5.79 -11.70
CA VAL A 118 -12.25 -4.86 -11.59
C VAL A 118 -13.44 -5.51 -12.27
N THR A 119 -14.57 -5.58 -11.57
CA THR A 119 -15.82 -6.10 -12.12
C THR A 119 -16.79 -4.94 -12.27
N VAL A 120 -17.27 -4.73 -13.49
CA VAL A 120 -18.35 -3.79 -13.82
C VAL A 120 -19.61 -4.63 -14.03
N THR A 121 -20.71 -4.26 -13.35
CA THR A 121 -21.99 -4.98 -13.43
C THR A 121 -23.04 -4.05 -14.02
N GLU A 122 -23.71 -4.48 -15.07
CA GLU A 122 -24.81 -3.71 -15.66
C GLU A 122 -26.00 -3.69 -14.70
N ASN A 123 -26.41 -2.49 -14.28
CA ASN A 123 -27.45 -2.39 -13.24
C ASN A 123 -28.84 -2.15 -13.81
N ARG A 124 -29.00 -2.16 -15.15
CA ARG A 124 -30.22 -1.70 -15.84
C ARG A 124 -30.46 -2.48 -17.12
N GLY A 125 -31.62 -2.26 -17.74
CA GLY A 125 -31.91 -2.78 -19.08
C GLY A 125 -32.10 -4.30 -19.16
N ARG A 126 -32.06 -4.81 -20.39
CA ARG A 126 -32.28 -6.22 -20.70
C ARG A 126 -31.17 -7.12 -20.17
N TYR A 127 -29.97 -6.58 -20.03
CA TYR A 127 -28.76 -7.30 -19.66
C TYR A 127 -28.36 -7.03 -18.20
N SER A 128 -29.26 -6.47 -17.39
CA SER A 128 -28.98 -6.24 -15.97
C SER A 128 -28.50 -7.52 -15.25
N GLY A 129 -27.42 -7.38 -14.48
CA GLY A 129 -26.72 -8.46 -13.80
C GLY A 129 -25.54 -9.03 -14.60
N ASN A 130 -25.44 -8.70 -15.89
CA ASN A 130 -24.29 -9.06 -16.71
C ASN A 130 -23.02 -8.35 -16.23
N GLN A 131 -21.87 -8.99 -16.49
CA GLN A 131 -20.59 -8.52 -15.96
C GLN A 131 -19.51 -8.43 -17.04
N ALA A 132 -18.73 -7.36 -16.93
CA ALA A 132 -17.43 -7.21 -17.57
C ALA A 132 -16.34 -7.24 -16.52
N VAL A 133 -15.25 -7.93 -16.81
CA VAL A 133 -14.11 -8.03 -15.90
C VAL A 133 -12.88 -7.50 -16.60
N TRP A 134 -12.22 -6.56 -15.95
CA TRP A 134 -10.94 -5.98 -16.35
C TRP A 134 -9.83 -6.48 -15.44
N GLU A 135 -8.67 -6.83 -16.01
CA GLU A 135 -7.46 -7.16 -15.27
C GLU A 135 -6.40 -6.07 -15.46
N PHE A 136 -6.03 -5.40 -14.37
CA PHE A 136 -4.98 -4.39 -14.32
C PHE A 136 -3.70 -5.01 -13.78
N THR A 137 -2.62 -4.92 -14.54
CA THR A 137 -1.32 -5.52 -14.17
C THR A 137 -0.32 -4.45 -13.76
N TYR A 138 0.19 -4.57 -12.53
CA TYR A 138 1.25 -3.74 -11.98
C TYR A 138 2.53 -4.53 -11.81
N LYS A 139 3.68 -3.91 -12.09
CA LYS A 139 4.99 -4.41 -11.67
C LYS A 139 5.57 -3.52 -10.60
N ILE A 140 6.08 -4.13 -9.55
CA ILE A 140 6.72 -3.43 -8.43
C ILE A 140 8.14 -3.96 -8.28
N LYS A 141 9.12 -3.05 -8.28
CA LYS A 141 10.53 -3.40 -8.08
C LYS A 141 11.15 -2.45 -7.08
N LYS A 142 11.96 -2.97 -6.16
CA LYS A 142 12.81 -2.14 -5.30
C LYS A 142 13.86 -1.45 -6.18
N GLN A 143 13.99 -0.13 -6.04
CA GLN A 143 14.98 0.65 -6.78
C GLN A 143 16.40 0.37 -6.26
#